data_AF-A0A8T3SNG1-F1
#
_entry.id   AF-A0A8T3SNG1-F1
#
_cell.length_a   1.000
_cell.length_b   1.000
_cell.length_c   1.000
_cell.angle_alpha   90.00
_cell.angle_beta   90.00
_cell.angle_gamma   90.00
#
_symmetry.space_group_name_H-M   'P 1'
#
loop_
_entity.id
_entity.type
_entity.pdbx_description
1 polymer ?
#
loop_
_entity_poly.entity_id
_entity_poly.type
_entity_poly.pdbx_seq_one_letter_code
_entity_poly.pdbx_strand_id
1 'polypeptide(L)'
;MVDNKGNFKDFLLDEPEAALQRGPFSYQDNEIQSLIDKFYLSKTPSLMTSHIIQLLTATQHLRYATTPFATFVKMRADKTPAERNAIFAEFHRHFKAARTWADKPELTVKEKEIMAAALQYAKQSLLQGIQELDLNDPLRIAWDESELRRDL
;
A
#
# COMPACT_ATOMS: atom_id res chain seq x y z
N MET A 1 15.76 -22.03 7.62
CA MET A 1 16.29 -20.65 7.56
C MET A 1 16.77 -20.43 6.15
N VAL A 2 15.99 -19.75 5.32
CA VAL A 2 16.39 -19.48 3.92
C VAL A 2 17.26 -18.23 3.92
N ASP A 3 18.46 -18.40 3.36
CA ASP A 3 19.47 -17.39 3.08
C ASP A 3 18.86 -16.23 2.27
N ASN A 4 18.76 -15.07 2.90
CA ASN A 4 18.16 -13.86 2.33
C ASN A 4 19.22 -12.97 1.64
N LYS A 5 20.17 -13.59 0.91
CA LYS A 5 21.09 -12.92 -0.02
C LYS A 5 20.73 -13.15 -1.49
N GLY A 6 19.49 -13.57 -1.77
CA GLY A 6 18.90 -13.43 -3.09
C GLY A 6 18.72 -11.94 -3.42
N ASN A 7 19.24 -11.50 -4.56
CA ASN A 7 18.98 -10.17 -5.11
C ASN A 7 17.46 -9.95 -5.13
N PHE A 8 16.96 -8.89 -4.47
CA PHE A 8 15.52 -8.60 -4.36
C PHE A 8 14.81 -8.63 -5.71
N LYS A 9 15.49 -8.21 -6.77
CA LYS A 9 14.97 -8.27 -8.13
C LYS A 9 14.61 -9.71 -8.53
N ASP A 10 15.49 -10.66 -8.27
CA ASP A 10 15.31 -12.05 -8.66
C ASP A 10 14.20 -12.69 -7.82
N PHE A 11 14.18 -12.42 -6.50
CA PHE A 11 13.10 -12.88 -5.63
C PHE A 11 11.73 -12.27 -5.99
N LEU A 12 11.69 -10.98 -6.35
CA LEU A 12 10.47 -10.30 -6.82
C LEU A 12 9.97 -10.88 -8.15
N LEU A 13 10.88 -11.26 -9.05
CA LEU A 13 10.52 -11.89 -10.32
C LEU A 13 10.04 -13.32 -10.12
N ASP A 14 10.67 -14.09 -9.24
CA ASP A 14 10.35 -15.49 -9.00
C ASP A 14 9.06 -15.63 -8.16
N GLU A 15 8.97 -14.89 -7.05
CA GLU A 15 7.89 -14.98 -6.05
C GLU A 15 7.33 -13.58 -5.65
N PRO A 16 6.59 -12.89 -6.55
CA PRO A 16 6.10 -11.53 -6.28
C PRO A 16 5.24 -11.39 -5.02
N GLU A 17 4.37 -12.37 -4.75
CA GLU A 17 3.48 -12.35 -3.57
C GLU A 17 4.26 -12.50 -2.26
N ALA A 18 5.30 -13.34 -2.24
CA ALA A 18 6.16 -13.53 -1.07
C ALA A 18 7.07 -12.32 -0.85
N ALA A 19 7.58 -11.73 -1.94
CA ALA A 19 8.35 -10.49 -1.90
C ALA A 19 7.52 -9.29 -1.42
N LEU A 20 6.22 -9.29 -1.69
CA LEU A 20 5.23 -8.29 -1.29
C LEU A 20 4.27 -8.84 -0.23
N GLN A 21 4.81 -9.59 0.73
CA GLN A 21 4.04 -10.03 1.89
C GLN A 21 4.13 -8.98 3.00
N ARG A 22 3.01 -8.77 3.69
CA ARG A 22 2.93 -7.86 4.83
C ARG A 22 3.48 -8.49 6.11
N GLY A 23 4.39 -7.78 6.77
CA GLY A 23 4.84 -8.05 8.14
C GLY A 23 3.81 -7.68 9.21
N PRO A 24 4.04 -8.04 10.48
CA PRO A 24 3.18 -7.61 11.60
C PRO A 24 3.17 -6.09 11.74
N PHE A 25 2.06 -5.51 12.21
CA PHE A 25 1.92 -4.06 12.39
C PHE A 25 3.00 -3.53 13.33
N SER A 26 3.95 -2.75 12.82
CA SER A 26 4.87 -1.98 13.64
C SER A 26 4.90 -0.52 13.17
N TYR A 27 4.79 0.42 14.09
CA TYR A 27 4.93 1.85 13.77
C TYR A 27 6.37 2.22 13.40
N GLN A 28 7.33 1.34 13.71
CA GLN A 28 8.72 1.46 13.27
C GLN A 28 8.90 0.91 11.85
N ASP A 29 7.82 0.56 11.13
CA ASP A 29 7.90 -0.14 9.84
C ASP A 29 8.51 0.74 8.75
N ASN A 30 9.84 0.70 8.73
CA ASN A 30 10.68 0.85 7.56
C ASN A 30 10.39 -0.24 6.51
N GLU A 31 9.41 -1.12 6.71
CA GLU A 31 9.06 -2.20 5.80
C GLU A 31 8.61 -1.66 4.44
N ILE A 32 7.60 -0.77 4.39
CA ILE A 32 7.15 -0.18 3.11
C ILE A 32 8.24 0.70 2.52
N GLN A 33 8.95 1.48 3.36
CA GLN A 33 10.07 2.28 2.87
C GLN A 33 11.17 1.39 2.27
N SER A 34 11.49 0.27 2.90
CA SER A 34 12.46 -0.70 2.41
C SER A 34 12.00 -1.34 1.11
N LEU A 35 10.70 -1.66 0.96
CA LEU A 35 10.13 -2.12 -0.30
C LEU A 35 10.30 -1.05 -1.40
N ILE A 36 9.95 0.20 -1.11
CA ILE A 36 10.13 1.33 -2.04
C ILE A 36 11.61 1.48 -2.45
N ASP A 37 12.53 1.46 -1.49
CA ASP A 37 13.97 1.56 -1.74
C ASP A 37 14.47 0.40 -2.60
N LYS A 38 13.99 -0.82 -2.34
CA LYS A 38 14.29 -2.01 -3.13
C LYS A 38 13.78 -1.90 -4.56
N PHE A 39 12.59 -1.32 -4.79
CA PHE A 39 12.10 -1.02 -6.14
C PHE A 39 13.01 -0.02 -6.86
N TYR A 40 13.43 1.06 -6.21
CA TYR A 40 14.41 2.01 -6.76
C TYR A 40 15.75 1.34 -7.10
N LEU A 41 16.24 0.46 -6.23
CA LEU A 41 17.53 -0.22 -6.40
C LEU A 41 17.50 -1.35 -7.43
N SER A 42 16.33 -1.91 -7.75
CA SER A 42 16.21 -3.02 -8.72
C SER A 42 16.63 -2.66 -10.14
N LYS A 43 16.86 -1.36 -10.43
CA LYS A 43 17.22 -0.82 -11.76
C LYS A 43 16.31 -1.35 -12.87
N THR A 44 15.04 -1.54 -12.55
CA THR A 44 13.97 -1.85 -13.51
C THR A 44 13.17 -0.56 -13.76
N PRO A 45 13.71 0.46 -14.48
CA PRO A 45 12.94 1.64 -14.81
C PRO A 45 11.91 1.27 -15.87
N SER A 46 10.73 0.89 -15.42
CA SER A 46 9.53 0.80 -16.24
C SER A 46 8.44 1.67 -15.65
N LEU A 47 7.49 2.12 -16.48
CA LEU A 47 6.33 2.89 -16.04
C LEU A 47 5.55 2.13 -14.95
N MET A 48 5.54 0.80 -15.01
CA MET A 48 5.00 -0.09 -13.98
C MET A 48 5.64 0.17 -12.60
N THR A 49 6.97 0.23 -12.51
CA THR A 49 7.70 0.47 -11.25
C THR A 49 7.29 1.80 -10.62
N SER A 50 7.06 2.85 -11.42
CA SER A 50 6.60 4.14 -10.89
C SER A 50 5.21 4.04 -10.25
N HIS A 51 4.27 3.33 -10.90
CA HIS A 51 2.93 3.14 -10.35
C HIS A 51 2.91 2.27 -9.08
N ILE A 52 3.78 1.25 -9.02
CA ILE A 52 3.95 0.45 -7.79
C ILE A 52 4.50 1.31 -6.66
N ILE A 53 5.55 2.10 -6.90
CA ILE A 53 6.12 2.99 -5.88
C ILE A 53 5.07 3.97 -5.37
N GLN A 54 4.30 4.61 -6.26
CA GLN A 54 3.22 5.52 -5.86
C GLN A 54 2.14 4.83 -5.02
N LEU A 55 1.75 3.61 -5.39
CA LEU A 55 0.80 2.81 -4.63
C LEU A 55 1.35 2.47 -3.23
N LEU A 56 2.61 2.06 -3.15
CA LEU A 56 3.27 1.75 -1.88
C LEU A 56 3.42 2.99 -0.99
N THR A 57 3.78 4.14 -1.54
CA THR A 57 3.83 5.41 -0.79
C THR A 57 2.46 5.78 -0.23
N ALA A 58 1.40 5.73 -1.05
CA ALA A 58 0.05 6.00 -0.56
C ALA A 58 -0.40 4.98 0.50
N THR A 59 0.01 3.71 0.35
CA THR A 59 -0.22 2.67 1.36
C THR A 59 0.49 2.97 2.67
N GLN A 60 1.72 3.52 2.61
CA GLN A 60 2.46 3.95 3.80
C GLN A 60 1.75 5.07 4.54
N HIS A 61 1.32 6.12 3.82
CA HIS A 61 0.55 7.22 4.38
C HIS A 61 -0.72 6.70 5.07
N LEU A 62 -1.40 5.75 4.44
CA LEU A 62 -2.59 5.13 5.00
C LEU A 62 -2.29 4.32 6.26
N ARG A 63 -1.24 3.48 6.26
CA ARG A 63 -0.84 2.72 7.45
C ARG A 63 -0.49 3.62 8.63
N TYR A 64 0.20 4.74 8.39
CA TYR A 64 0.42 5.74 9.43
C TYR A 64 -0.88 6.34 9.94
N ALA A 65 -1.79 6.72 9.03
CA ALA A 65 -3.09 7.25 9.42
C ALA A 65 -3.89 6.25 10.28
N THR A 66 -3.88 4.96 9.95
CA THR A 66 -4.62 3.92 10.67
C THR A 66 -3.90 3.35 11.90
N THR A 67 -2.71 3.85 12.25
CA THR A 67 -1.93 3.31 13.37
C THR A 67 -2.68 3.52 14.71
N PRO A 68 -2.88 2.48 15.55
CA PRO A 68 -3.72 2.59 16.75
C PRO A 68 -3.04 3.27 17.95
N PHE A 69 -1.85 3.86 17.77
CA PHE A 69 -1.12 4.52 18.85
C PHE A 69 -1.73 5.87 19.23
N ALA A 70 -1.70 6.20 20.53
CA ALA A 70 -2.34 7.40 21.08
C ALA A 70 -1.98 8.70 20.35
N THR A 71 -0.72 8.87 19.94
CA THR A 71 -0.28 10.02 19.15
C THR A 71 -1.03 10.13 17.81
N PHE A 72 -1.21 9.01 17.12
CA PHE A 72 -1.92 8.94 15.83
C PHE A 72 -3.43 9.10 16.00
N VAL A 73 -4.00 8.53 17.08
CA VAL A 73 -5.41 8.74 17.44
C VAL A 73 -5.69 10.23 17.59
N LYS A 74 -4.84 10.96 18.32
CA LYS A 74 -4.99 12.42 18.48
C LYS A 74 -4.85 13.15 17.14
N MET A 75 -3.84 12.81 16.34
CA MET A 75 -3.65 13.41 15.01
C MET A 75 -4.85 13.18 14.08
N ARG A 76 -5.51 12.01 14.15
CA ARG A 76 -6.74 11.75 13.40
C ARG A 76 -7.91 12.57 13.90
N ALA A 77 -8.05 12.71 15.21
CA ALA A 77 -9.10 13.51 15.84
C ALA A 77 -8.98 15.00 15.47
N ASP A 78 -7.75 15.51 15.37
CA ASP A 78 -7.48 16.91 15.03
C ASP A 78 -7.69 17.23 13.53
N LYS A 79 -7.72 16.22 12.65
CA LYS A 79 -8.00 16.41 11.21
C LYS A 79 -9.46 16.80 10.95
N THR A 80 -9.66 17.66 9.98
CA THR A 80 -10.98 17.96 9.43
C THR A 80 -11.54 16.77 8.65
N PRO A 81 -12.88 16.70 8.43
CA PRO A 81 -13.47 15.67 7.55
C PRO A 81 -12.85 15.63 6.16
N ALA A 82 -12.55 16.81 5.57
CA ALA A 82 -11.91 16.91 4.26
C ALA A 82 -10.51 16.28 4.24
N GLU A 83 -9.70 16.52 5.27
CA GLU A 83 -8.37 15.92 5.39
C GLU A 83 -8.42 14.40 5.59
N ARG A 84 -9.41 13.88 6.31
CA ARG A 84 -9.61 12.43 6.45
C ARG A 84 -10.01 11.79 5.13
N ASN A 85 -10.94 12.42 4.40
CA ASN A 85 -11.35 11.96 3.07
C ASN A 85 -10.19 12.03 2.07
N ALA A 86 -9.31 13.02 2.17
CA ALA A 86 -8.14 13.15 1.30
C ALA A 86 -7.19 11.95 1.42
N ILE A 87 -7.04 11.35 2.61
CA ILE A 87 -6.21 10.15 2.82
C ILE A 87 -6.73 8.98 1.96
N PHE A 88 -8.05 8.73 1.99
CA PHE A 88 -8.66 7.68 1.18
C PHE A 88 -8.66 8.02 -0.31
N ALA A 89 -8.87 9.29 -0.68
CA ALA A 89 -8.83 9.73 -2.06
C ALA A 89 -7.43 9.57 -2.68
N GLU A 90 -6.36 9.87 -1.94
CA GLU A 90 -4.99 9.66 -2.37
C GLU A 90 -4.71 8.17 -2.63
N PHE A 91 -5.02 7.31 -1.66
CA PHE A 91 -4.88 5.86 -1.82
C PHE A 91 -5.70 5.38 -3.03
N HIS A 92 -6.95 5.80 -3.13
CA HIS A 92 -7.86 5.39 -4.20
C HIS A 92 -7.34 5.75 -5.58
N ARG A 93 -6.83 6.97 -5.75
CA ARG A 93 -6.25 7.44 -7.01
C ARG A 93 -5.12 6.53 -7.46
N HIS A 94 -4.19 6.21 -6.57
CA HIS A 94 -3.03 5.38 -6.91
C HIS A 94 -3.41 3.90 -7.08
N PHE A 95 -4.37 3.40 -6.29
CA PHE A 95 -4.93 2.06 -6.45
C PHE A 95 -5.60 1.88 -7.83
N LYS A 96 -6.47 2.83 -8.22
CA LYS A 96 -7.11 2.82 -9.55
C LYS A 96 -6.11 2.94 -10.69
N ALA A 97 -5.10 3.80 -10.55
CA ALA A 97 -4.04 3.94 -11.54
C ALA A 97 -3.27 2.62 -11.72
N ALA A 98 -2.82 2.01 -10.62
CA ALA A 98 -2.11 0.73 -10.64
C ALA A 98 -2.99 -0.40 -11.23
N ARG A 99 -4.27 -0.46 -10.87
CA ARG A 99 -5.23 -1.43 -11.45
C ARG A 99 -5.40 -1.24 -12.97
N THR A 100 -5.57 -0.01 -13.42
CA THR A 100 -5.68 0.31 -14.86
C THR A 100 -4.41 -0.08 -15.61
N TRP A 101 -3.25 0.05 -14.97
CA TRP A 101 -1.98 -0.37 -15.53
C TRP A 101 -1.81 -1.89 -15.58
N ALA A 102 -2.32 -2.63 -14.60
CA ALA A 102 -2.25 -4.11 -14.59
C ALA A 102 -2.88 -4.74 -15.85
N ASP A 103 -3.89 -4.08 -16.43
CA ASP A 103 -4.60 -4.55 -17.62
C ASP A 103 -3.93 -4.15 -18.94
N LYS A 104 -2.81 -3.40 -18.90
CA LYS A 104 -2.12 -2.93 -20.10
C LYS A 104 -1.49 -4.09 -20.88
N PRO A 105 -1.69 -4.15 -22.22
CA PRO A 105 -1.14 -5.23 -23.04
C PRO A 105 0.39 -5.17 -23.14
N GLU A 106 1.00 -4.01 -22.88
CA GLU A 106 2.45 -3.81 -22.97
C GLU A 106 3.23 -4.42 -21.79
N LEU A 107 2.54 -4.81 -20.71
CA LEU A 107 3.17 -5.47 -19.57
C LEU A 107 3.41 -6.95 -19.84
N THR A 108 4.61 -7.41 -19.50
CA THR A 108 4.92 -8.84 -19.46
C THR A 108 4.08 -9.57 -18.41
N VAL A 109 3.96 -10.89 -18.53
CA VAL A 109 3.26 -11.72 -17.53
C VAL A 109 3.80 -11.46 -16.12
N LYS A 110 5.12 -11.38 -15.96
CA LYS A 110 5.74 -11.11 -14.65
C LYS A 110 5.47 -9.71 -14.12
N GLU A 111 5.46 -8.69 -14.97
CA GLU A 111 5.09 -7.34 -14.54
C GLU A 111 3.63 -7.28 -14.06
N LYS A 112 2.73 -8.02 -14.71
CA LYS A 112 1.33 -8.13 -14.27
C LYS A 112 1.22 -8.84 -12.92
N GLU A 113 1.96 -9.92 -12.71
CA GLU A 113 2.01 -10.62 -11.42
C GLU A 113 2.53 -9.71 -10.30
N ILE A 114 3.60 -8.94 -10.55
CA ILE A 114 4.15 -7.98 -9.58
C ILE A 114 3.13 -6.87 -9.25
N MET A 115 2.48 -6.31 -10.28
CA MET A 115 1.44 -5.30 -10.07
C MET A 115 0.24 -5.86 -9.27
N ALA A 116 -0.19 -7.08 -9.57
CA ALA A 116 -1.27 -7.75 -8.86
C ALA A 116 -0.91 -7.99 -7.38
N ALA A 117 0.32 -8.46 -7.11
CA ALA A 117 0.81 -8.63 -5.75
C ALA A 117 0.88 -7.28 -4.99
N ALA A 118 1.32 -6.20 -5.63
CA ALA A 118 1.33 -4.87 -5.02
C ALA A 118 -0.08 -4.33 -4.73
N LEU A 119 -1.04 -4.55 -5.63
CA LEU A 119 -2.46 -4.22 -5.42
C LEU A 119 -3.04 -5.02 -4.25
N GLN A 120 -2.76 -6.31 -4.18
CA GLN A 120 -3.21 -7.17 -3.09
C GLN A 120 -2.63 -6.73 -1.75
N TYR A 121 -1.32 -6.44 -1.69
CA TYR A 121 -0.65 -5.89 -0.52
C TYR A 121 -1.29 -4.59 -0.04
N ALA A 122 -1.55 -3.64 -0.95
CA ALA A 122 -2.16 -2.37 -0.65
C ALA A 122 -3.58 -2.53 -0.10
N LYS A 123 -4.40 -3.40 -0.74
CA LYS A 123 -5.76 -3.72 -0.31
C LYS A 123 -5.78 -4.33 1.09
N GLN A 124 -4.93 -5.32 1.35
CA GLN A 124 -4.83 -5.97 2.67
C GLN A 124 -4.37 -4.97 3.74
N SER A 125 -3.39 -4.12 3.43
CA SER A 125 -2.91 -3.08 4.34
C SER A 125 -4.02 -2.12 4.76
N LEU A 126 -4.86 -1.70 3.81
CA LEU A 126 -6.03 -0.87 4.09
C LEU A 126 -7.06 -1.58 4.95
N LEU A 127 -7.51 -2.77 4.53
CA LEU A 127 -8.59 -3.47 5.22
C LEU A 127 -8.22 -3.79 6.66
N GLN A 128 -6.98 -4.21 6.89
CA GLN A 128 -6.52 -4.46 8.24
C GLN A 128 -6.37 -3.16 9.05
N GLY A 129 -5.76 -2.12 8.50
CA GLY A 129 -5.62 -0.84 9.22
C GLY A 129 -6.98 -0.29 9.66
N ILE A 130 -7.99 -0.42 8.79
CA ILE A 130 -9.36 -0.03 9.07
C ILE A 130 -10.04 -0.92 10.13
N GLN A 131 -9.73 -2.22 10.19
CA GLN A 131 -10.22 -3.14 11.22
C GLN A 131 -9.64 -2.85 12.61
N GLU A 132 -8.45 -2.25 12.68
CA GLU A 132 -7.79 -1.90 13.94
C GLU A 132 -8.29 -0.59 14.55
N LEU A 133 -9.08 0.20 13.80
CA LEU A 133 -9.70 1.42 14.30
C LEU A 133 -10.95 1.11 15.15
N ASP A 134 -11.18 1.92 16.18
CA ASP A 134 -12.44 1.93 16.91
C ASP A 134 -13.60 2.25 15.95
N LEU A 135 -14.79 1.70 16.22
CA LEU A 135 -15.98 1.94 15.39
C LEU A 135 -16.37 3.42 15.34
N ASN A 136 -16.06 4.18 16.39
CA ASN A 136 -16.30 5.62 16.47
C ASN A 136 -15.08 6.45 16.06
N ASP A 137 -13.99 5.82 15.60
CA ASP A 137 -12.84 6.57 15.11
C ASP A 137 -13.26 7.43 13.91
N PRO A 138 -12.98 8.74 13.90
CA PRO A 138 -13.42 9.61 12.82
C PRO A 138 -12.87 9.23 11.43
N LEU A 139 -11.72 8.56 11.37
CA LEU A 139 -11.18 8.04 10.10
C LEU A 139 -11.93 6.78 9.66
N ARG A 140 -12.45 5.97 10.59
CA ARG A 140 -13.30 4.83 10.27
C ARG A 140 -14.64 5.28 9.67
N ILE A 141 -15.24 6.33 10.24
CA ILE A 141 -16.46 6.93 9.70
C ILE A 141 -16.22 7.46 8.28
N ALA A 142 -15.12 8.18 8.06
CA ALA A 142 -14.72 8.65 6.73
C ALA A 142 -14.50 7.50 5.72
N TRP A 143 -13.95 6.36 6.17
CA TRP A 143 -13.83 5.16 5.35
C TRP A 143 -15.20 4.63 4.93
N ASP A 144 -16.15 4.55 5.86
CA ASP A 144 -17.47 3.98 5.62
C ASP A 144 -18.26 4.76 4.56
N GLU A 145 -18.00 6.07 4.45
CA GLU A 145 -18.56 6.98 3.45
C GLU A 145 -17.74 7.04 2.13
N SER A 146 -16.52 6.50 2.12
CA SER A 146 -15.59 6.65 1.00
C SER A 146 -16.01 5.88 -0.25
N GLU A 147 -15.76 6.46 -1.42
CA GLU A 147 -15.94 5.77 -2.72
C GLU A 147 -15.01 4.56 -2.85
N LEU A 148 -13.82 4.63 -2.24
CA LEU A 148 -12.82 3.56 -2.25
C LEU A 148 -13.40 2.24 -1.72
N ARG A 149 -14.26 2.30 -0.70
CA ARG A 149 -14.93 1.12 -0.15
C ARG A 149 -15.82 0.40 -1.16
N ARG A 150 -16.40 1.13 -2.10
CA ARG A 150 -17.29 0.57 -3.14
C ARG A 150 -16.50 -0.09 -4.27
N ASP A 151 -15.29 0.41 -4.51
CA ASP A 151 -14.46 0.02 -5.65
C ASP A 151 -13.45 -1.11 -5.35
N LEU A 152 -13.30 -1.48 -4.06
CA LEU A 152 -12.44 -2.56 -3.55
C LEU A 152 -13.17 -3.87 -3.33
#